data_AF-A0AAC9K8A8-F1
#
_entry.id   AF-A0AAC9K8A8-F1
#
_cell.length_a   1.000
_cell.length_b   1.000
_cell.length_c   1.000
_cell.angle_alpha   90.00
_cell.angle_beta   90.00
_cell.angle_gamma   90.00
#
_symmetry.space_group_name_H-M   'P 1'
#
loop_
_entity.id
_entity.type
_entity.pdbx_description
1 polymer ?
#
loop_
_entity_poly.entity_id
_entity_poly.type
_entity_poly.pdbx_seq_one_letter_code
_entity_poly.pdbx_strand_id
1 'polypeptide(L)' 'MTDQPDSGAPRQKVVRVAGSRRARLTPVPGTDTDPDRVVREPQRTTGPKGPNDDRLMQDVPPHY' A
#
# COMPACT_ATOMS: atom_id res chain seq x y z
N MET A 1 -3.75 18.50 -5.03
CA MET A 1 -2.61 17.56 -5.02
C MET A 1 -2.80 16.63 -6.20
N THR A 2 -2.15 16.93 -7.32
CA THR A 2 -2.22 16.13 -8.55
C THR A 2 -0.88 15.44 -8.69
N ASP A 3 -0.89 14.12 -8.65
CA ASP A 3 0.30 13.29 -8.90
C ASP A 3 0.72 13.53 -10.36
N GLN A 4 1.85 14.19 -10.56
CA GLN A 4 2.36 14.49 -11.89
C GLN A 4 3.09 13.24 -12.39
N PRO A 5 2.60 12.56 -13.44
CA PRO A 5 3.23 11.33 -13.88
C PRO A 5 4.63 11.63 -14.38
N ASP A 6 5.61 10.85 -13.90
CA ASP A 6 6.98 10.84 -14.44
C ASP A 6 6.92 10.58 -15.94
N SER A 7 7.16 11.63 -16.74
CA SER A 7 6.97 11.65 -18.19
C SER A 7 7.95 10.74 -18.95
N GLY A 8 8.96 10.19 -18.26
CA GLY A 8 9.97 9.29 -18.82
C GLY A 8 9.78 7.80 -18.55
N ALA A 9 8.90 7.40 -17.61
CA ALA A 9 8.72 5.99 -17.26
C ALA A 9 7.69 5.31 -18.18
N PRO A 10 7.91 4.06 -18.62
CA PRO A 10 6.93 3.32 -19.40
C PRO A 10 5.66 3.09 -18.57
N ARG A 11 4.49 3.37 -19.17
CA ARG A 11 3.19 3.18 -18.50
C ARG A 11 2.91 1.70 -18.22
N GLN A 12 2.24 1.44 -17.10
CA GLN A 12 1.71 0.11 -16.77
C GLN A 12 0.71 -0.35 -17.84
N LYS A 13 0.85 -1.57 -18.33
CA LYS A 13 0.00 -2.12 -19.40
C LYS A 13 -1.26 -2.78 -18.83
N VAL A 14 -2.37 -2.61 -19.55
CA VAL A 14 -3.66 -3.26 -19.27
C VAL A 14 -3.83 -4.47 -20.18
N VAL A 15 -4.09 -5.65 -19.61
CA VAL A 15 -4.25 -6.93 -20.34
C VAL A 15 -5.69 -7.42 -20.23
N ARG A 16 -6.30 -7.75 -21.37
CA ARG A 16 -7.62 -8.37 -21.41
C ARG A 16 -7.51 -9.83 -21.00
N VAL A 17 -8.38 -10.28 -20.10
CA VAL A 17 -8.43 -11.67 -19.66
C VAL A 17 -9.62 -12.36 -20.33
N ALA A 18 -9.36 -13.47 -21.04
CA ALA A 18 -10.41 -14.24 -21.70
C ALA A 18 -11.46 -14.72 -20.68
N GLY A 19 -12.74 -14.60 -21.01
CA GLY A 19 -13.85 -14.96 -20.11
C GLY A 19 -14.09 -13.99 -18.95
N SER A 20 -13.24 -12.97 -18.75
CA SER A 20 -13.42 -11.95 -17.72
C SER A 20 -14.01 -10.67 -18.31
N ARG A 21 -14.97 -10.07 -17.60
CA ARG A 21 -15.43 -8.71 -17.90
C ARG A 21 -14.40 -7.65 -17.54
N ARG A 22 -13.54 -7.93 -16.55
CA ARG A 22 -12.52 -7.00 -16.05
C ARG A 22 -11.16 -7.32 -16.67
N ALA A 23 -10.48 -6.28 -17.13
CA ALA A 23 -9.07 -6.37 -17.51
C ALA A 23 -8.18 -6.42 -16.26
N ARG A 24 -6.95 -6.91 -16.42
CA ARG A 24 -5.92 -6.93 -15.36
C ARG A 24 -4.80 -5.97 -15.71
N LEU A 25 -4.15 -5.43 -14.68
CA LEU A 25 -2.93 -4.64 -14.84
C LEU A 25 -1.72 -5.57 -14.81
N THR A 26 -0.69 -5.23 -15.58
CA THR A 26 0.63 -5.87 -15.48
C THR A 26 1.30 -5.47 -14.16
N PRO A 27 1.95 -6.40 -13.43
CA PRO A 27 2.70 -6.03 -12.23
C PRO A 27 3.72 -4.94 -12.52
N VAL A 28 3.81 -3.95 -11.63
CA VAL A 28 4.87 -2.93 -11.74
C VAL A 28 6.18 -3.58 -11.30
N PRO A 29 7.28 -3.40 -12.03
CA PRO A 29 8.58 -3.94 -11.61
C PRO A 29 8.93 -3.51 -10.17
N GLY A 30 9.39 -4.47 -9.36
CA GLY A 30 9.73 -4.23 -7.95
C GLY A 30 8.54 -4.20 -6.98
N THR A 31 7.31 -4.38 -7.47
CA THR A 31 6.12 -4.55 -6.61
C THR A 31 5.76 -6.02 -6.45
N ASP A 32 5.26 -6.37 -5.27
CA ASP A 32 4.70 -7.70 -5.00
C ASP A 32 3.19 -7.67 -5.21
N THR A 33 2.67 -8.69 -5.87
CA THR A 33 1.25 -8.84 -6.20
C THR A 33 0.57 -9.96 -5.43
N ASP A 34 1.30 -10.67 -4.57
CA ASP A 34 0.75 -11.75 -3.75
C ASP A 34 -0.21 -11.18 -2.68
N PRO A 35 -1.51 -11.55 -2.70
CA PRO A 35 -2.49 -11.07 -1.73
C PRO A 35 -2.21 -11.59 -0.30
N ASP A 36 -1.57 -12.75 -0.18
CA ASP A 36 -1.30 -13.38 1.11
C ASP A 36 0.09 -12.98 1.66
N ARG A 37 0.76 -12.03 1.01
CA ARG A 37 2.04 -11.51 1.47
C ARG A 37 1.87 -10.84 2.83
N VAL A 38 2.53 -11.39 3.84
CA VAL A 38 2.68 -10.74 5.14
C VAL A 38 3.58 -9.51 4.97
N VAL A 39 2.97 -8.34 4.87
CA VAL A 39 3.70 -7.06 4.94
C VAL A 39 4.11 -6.85 6.38
N ARG A 40 5.43 -6.74 6.63
CA ARG A 40 5.93 -6.33 7.93
C ARG A 40 5.36 -4.95 8.25
N GLU A 41 4.77 -4.78 9.43
CA GLU A 41 4.20 -3.48 9.82
C GLU A 41 5.20 -2.36 9.55
N PRO A 42 4.79 -1.28 8.86
CA PRO A 42 5.68 -0.16 8.62
C PRO A 42 6.20 0.32 9.97
N GLN A 43 7.52 0.49 10.08
CA GLN A 43 8.11 1.05 11.29
C GLN A 43 7.47 2.42 11.52
N ARG A 44 6.77 2.56 12.66
CA ARG A 44 6.16 3.82 13.06
C ARG A 44 7.25 4.90 13.06
N THR A 45 7.05 5.97 12.33
CA THR A 45 7.98 7.09 12.32
C THR A 45 8.06 7.65 13.73
N THR A 46 9.27 7.65 14.31
CA THR A 46 9.50 8.21 15.65
C THR A 46 9.59 9.73 15.54
N GLY A 47 8.43 10.37 15.34
CA GLY A 47 8.30 11.83 15.47
C GLY A 47 8.35 12.26 16.94
N PRO A 48 8.45 13.57 17.22
CA PRO A 48 8.35 14.09 18.58
C PRO A 48 7.00 13.67 19.20
N LYS A 49 7.06 13.04 20.38
CA LYS A 49 5.87 12.57 21.11
C LYS A 49 5.03 13.76 21.59
N GLY A 50 3.73 13.72 21.29
CA GLY A 50 2.73 14.62 21.87
C GLY A 50 2.36 14.21 23.31
N PRO A 51 1.75 15.12 24.10
CA PRO A 51 1.37 14.85 25.50
C PRO A 51 0.42 13.66 25.73
N ASN A 52 -0.28 13.19 24.69
CA ASN A 52 -1.27 12.12 24.79
C ASN A 52 -0.84 10.82 24.10
N ASP A 53 0.34 10.79 23.50
CA ASP A 53 0.77 9.68 22.64
C ASP A 53 0.93 8.38 23.44
N ASP A 54 1.48 8.46 24.65
CA ASP A 54 1.69 7.29 25.48
C ASP A 54 0.36 6.66 25.93
N ARG A 55 -0.70 7.45 26.19
CA ARG A 55 -2.02 6.90 26.54
C ARG A 55 -2.68 6.23 25.34
N LEU A 56 -2.63 6.87 24.18
CA LEU A 56 -3.23 6.33 22.95
C LEU A 56 -2.52 5.06 22.47
N MET A 57 -1.21 4.92 22.70
CA MET A 57 -0.48 3.70 22.34
C MET A 57 -0.83 2.49 23.22
N GLN A 58 -1.29 2.73 24.45
CA GLN A 58 -1.66 1.66 25.40
C GLN A 58 -3.15 1.30 25.33
N ASP A 59 -3.99 2.20 24.79
CA ASP A 59 -5.42 1.98 24.61
C ASP A 59 -5.70 1.14 23.35
N VAL A 60 -5.17 -0.09 23.35
CA VAL A 60 -5.40 -1.09 22.30
C VAL A 60 -6.55 -1.99 22.75
N PRO A 61 -7.71 -1.96 22.07
CA PRO A 61 -8.82 -2.84 22.40
C PRO A 61 -8.39 -4.32 22.34
N PRO A 62 -8.83 -5.17 23.29
CA PRO A 62 -8.62 -6.61 23.17
C PRO A 62 -9.27 -7.07 21.86
N HIS A 63 -8.54 -7.87 21.08
CA HIS A 63 -9.02 -8.38 19.79
C HIS A 63 -10.42 -9.01 19.96
N TYR A 64 -11.37 -8.64 19.09
CA TYR A 64 -12.64 -9.35 18.89
C TYR A 64 -12.58 -10.14 17.58
#